data_AF-A0A7C4Z9V4-F1
#
_entry.id   AF-A0A7C4Z9V4-F1
#
_cell.length_a   1.000
_cell.length_b   1.000
_cell.length_c   1.000
_cell.angle_alpha   90.00
_cell.angle_beta   90.00
_cell.angle_gamma   90.00
#
_symmetry.space_group_name_H-M   'P 1'
#
loop_
_entity.id
_entity.type
_entity.pdbx_description
1 polymer ?
#
loop_
_entity_poly.entity_id
_entity_poly.type
_entity_poly.pdbx_seq_one_letter_code
_entity_poly.pdbx_strand_id
1 'polypeptide(L)'
;MPARVRKSIDNLIVQRVIAGDQADEISDQTGLSISTIYKKMKIIRGEYKSIAEYHKALVQKRGYSSMYDYAREKDNTKKNSFRKSIAYYRIRDEQKQKQQKYIAFANHVNDQMERLKLSTKELCDITGIPQSTIWTYQNRRRLPGKEHEQKLLAALQSPCRSIEEFLRNYT
;
A
#
# COMPACT_ATOMS: atom_id res chain seq x y z
N MET A 1 30.48 -5.28 16.21
CA MET A 1 31.85 -5.16 15.66
C MET A 1 32.84 -4.95 16.80
N PRO A 2 33.92 -5.74 16.90
CA PRO A 2 34.95 -5.55 17.91
C PRO A 2 35.76 -4.26 17.67
N ALA A 3 36.17 -3.59 18.75
CA ALA A 3 36.81 -2.26 18.70
C ALA A 3 38.10 -2.23 17.86
N ARG A 4 38.85 -3.35 17.80
CA ARG A 4 40.08 -3.48 17.01
C ARG A 4 39.82 -3.45 15.51
N VAL A 5 38.73 -4.09 15.06
CA VAL A 5 38.31 -4.11 13.65
C VAL A 5 37.79 -2.73 13.24
N ARG A 6 37.11 -2.01 14.14
CA ARG A 6 36.61 -0.65 13.87
C ARG A 6 37.75 0.36 13.63
N LYS A 7 38.82 0.32 14.44
CA LYS A 7 40.01 1.15 14.25
C LYS A 7 40.72 0.87 12.91
N SER A 8 40.73 -0.40 12.48
CA SER A 8 41.30 -0.81 11.19
C SER A 8 40.52 -0.20 10.00
N ILE A 9 39.18 -0.25 10.04
CA ILE A 9 38.33 0.31 8.99
C ILE A 9 38.42 1.83 8.94
N ASP A 10 38.45 2.51 10.09
CA ASP A 10 38.55 3.97 10.13
C ASP A 10 39.88 4.47 9.55
N ASN A 11 40.99 3.76 9.80
CA ASN A 11 42.28 4.07 9.20
C ASN A 11 42.28 3.84 7.68
N LEU A 12 41.67 2.75 7.21
CA LEU A 12 41.54 2.47 5.79
C LEU A 12 40.77 3.58 5.06
N ILE A 13 39.66 4.07 5.64
CA ILE A 13 38.89 5.17 5.05
C ILE A 13 39.78 6.43 4.94
N VAL A 14 40.53 6.79 5.98
CA VAL A 14 41.42 7.97 5.94
C VAL A 14 42.44 7.85 4.80
N GLN A 15 43.11 6.71 4.68
CA GLN A 15 44.11 6.48 3.63
C GLN A 15 43.51 6.62 2.23
N ARG A 16 42.33 6.04 1.99
CA ARG A 16 41.66 6.08 0.68
C ARG A 16 41.14 7.47 0.33
N VAL A 17 40.64 8.21 1.31
CA VAL A 17 40.22 9.61 1.09
C VAL A 17 41.41 10.50 0.73
N ILE A 18 42.58 10.27 1.32
CA ILE A 18 43.83 10.97 0.97
C ILE A 18 44.31 10.55 -0.43
N ALA A 19 44.15 9.28 -0.80
CA ALA A 19 44.49 8.76 -2.13
C ALA A 19 43.59 9.33 -3.26
N GLY A 20 42.45 9.93 -2.91
CA GLY A 20 41.54 10.57 -3.86
C GLY A 20 40.37 9.71 -4.32
N ASP A 21 40.23 8.51 -3.75
CA ASP A 21 39.16 7.55 -4.09
C ASP A 21 37.75 8.14 -3.89
N GLN A 22 36.81 7.65 -4.69
CA GLN A 22 35.41 8.04 -4.62
C GLN A 22 34.65 7.26 -3.54
N ALA A 23 33.47 7.76 -3.15
CA ALA A 23 32.74 7.24 -1.99
C ALA A 23 32.19 5.81 -2.20
N ASP A 24 31.88 5.45 -3.44
CA ASP A 24 31.49 4.12 -3.90
C ASP A 24 32.64 3.13 -3.83
N GLU A 25 33.82 3.49 -4.33
CA GLU A 25 35.02 2.65 -4.27
C GLU A 25 35.42 2.31 -2.83
N ILE A 26 35.36 3.29 -1.92
CA ILE A 26 35.64 3.08 -0.50
C ILE A 26 34.52 2.27 0.17
N SER A 27 33.27 2.46 -0.25
CA SER A 27 32.11 1.69 0.24
C SER A 27 32.29 0.20 -0.06
N ASP A 28 32.67 -0.13 -1.30
CA ASP A 28 32.86 -1.52 -1.73
C ASP A 28 34.01 -2.21 -0.98
N GLN A 29 35.09 -1.48 -0.69
CA GLN A 29 36.24 -2.03 0.05
C GLN A 29 35.98 -2.18 1.56
N THR A 30 35.17 -1.29 2.15
CA THR A 30 34.95 -1.26 3.61
C THR A 30 33.66 -1.99 4.03
N GLY A 31 32.76 -2.26 3.08
CA GLY A 31 31.41 -2.78 3.33
C GLY A 31 30.50 -1.77 4.06
N LEU A 32 30.92 -0.51 4.20
CA LEU A 32 30.10 0.54 4.80
C LEU A 32 29.23 1.19 3.74
N SER A 33 28.03 1.64 4.11
CA SER A 33 27.18 2.36 3.15
C SER A 33 27.86 3.62 2.62
N ILE A 34 27.68 3.89 1.33
CA ILE A 34 28.15 5.12 0.65
C ILE A 34 27.80 6.38 1.46
N SER A 35 26.61 6.44 2.06
CA SER A 35 26.19 7.58 2.90
C SER A 35 27.08 7.76 4.14
N THR A 36 27.61 6.68 4.71
CA THR A 36 28.50 6.70 5.87
C THR A 36 29.90 7.16 5.45
N ILE A 37 30.38 6.66 4.32
CA ILE A 37 31.65 7.07 3.72
C ILE A 37 31.62 8.56 3.39
N TYR A 38 30.59 9.04 2.71
CA TYR A 38 30.46 10.45 2.33
C TYR A 38 30.57 11.39 3.53
N LYS A 39 29.91 11.06 4.65
CA LYS A 39 30.01 11.84 5.89
C LYS A 39 31.43 11.88 6.45
N LYS A 40 32.11 10.73 6.44
CA LYS A 40 33.50 10.62 6.90
C LYS A 40 34.46 11.38 5.99
N MET A 41 34.29 11.28 4.67
CA MET A 41 35.06 12.02 3.67
C MET A 41 35.01 13.53 3.92
N LYS A 42 33.80 14.06 4.16
CA LYS A 42 33.58 15.49 4.43
C LYS A 42 34.34 15.97 5.68
N ILE A 43 34.50 15.12 6.67
CA ILE A 43 35.26 15.43 7.89
C ILE A 43 36.76 15.32 7.65
N ILE A 44 37.19 14.24 6.97
CA ILE A 44 38.62 13.99 6.67
C ILE A 44 39.17 15.10 5.74
N ARG A 45 38.36 15.59 4.80
CA ARG A 45 38.70 16.72 3.92
C ARG A 45 38.68 18.08 4.62
N GLY A 46 38.35 18.12 5.91
CA GLY A 46 38.33 19.34 6.70
C GLY A 46 37.12 20.26 6.44
N GLU A 47 36.11 19.82 5.67
CA GLU A 47 34.91 20.62 5.46
C GLU A 47 34.07 20.75 6.74
N TYR A 48 34.21 19.81 7.68
CA TYR A 48 33.57 19.82 9.00
C TYR A 48 34.52 19.23 10.05
N LYS A 49 34.53 19.77 11.26
CA LYS A 49 35.40 19.29 12.36
C LYS A 49 34.87 18.02 13.02
N SER A 50 33.58 17.70 12.85
CA SER A 50 32.98 16.48 13.39
C SER A 50 31.69 16.07 12.67
N ILE A 51 31.24 14.82 12.89
CA ILE A 51 29.93 14.33 12.43
C ILE A 51 28.79 15.17 13.03
N ALA A 52 28.94 15.61 14.27
CA ALA A 52 27.93 16.44 14.95
C ALA A 52 27.79 17.81 14.28
N GLU A 53 28.91 18.45 13.92
CA GLU A 53 28.92 19.71 13.18
C GLU A 53 28.34 19.56 11.78
N TYR A 54 28.72 18.49 11.06
CA TYR A 54 28.13 18.15 9.77
C TYR A 54 26.61 18.00 9.85
N HIS A 55 26.09 17.27 10.84
CA HIS A 55 24.65 17.14 11.03
C HIS A 55 23.99 18.47 11.40
N LYS A 56 24.61 19.29 12.24
CA LYS A 56 24.08 20.62 12.59
C LYS A 56 23.98 21.53 11.36
N ALA A 57 25.01 21.55 10.52
CA ALA A 57 25.02 22.31 9.28
C ALA A 57 23.97 21.82 8.27
N LEU A 58 23.76 20.50 8.13
CA LEU A 58 22.71 19.95 7.28
C LEU A 58 21.31 20.35 7.73
N VAL A 59 21.06 20.33 9.04
CA VAL A 59 19.78 20.73 9.65
C VAL A 59 19.50 22.21 9.37
N GLN A 60 20.50 23.06 9.61
CA GLN A 60 20.39 24.50 9.33
C GLN A 60 20.21 24.79 7.84
N LYS A 61 20.95 24.09 6.95
CA LYS A 61 20.79 24.23 5.48
C LYS A 61 19.38 23.87 5.01
N ARG A 62 18.69 22.98 5.73
CA ARG A 62 17.30 22.60 5.45
C ARG A 62 16.27 23.53 6.11
N GLY A 63 16.71 24.63 6.73
CA GLY A 63 15.84 25.64 7.33
C GLY A 63 15.39 25.32 8.76
N TYR A 64 15.98 24.32 9.42
CA TYR A 64 15.61 23.94 10.77
C TYR A 64 16.47 24.66 11.82
N SER A 65 15.82 25.15 12.87
CA SER A 65 16.46 25.84 14.00
C SER A 65 17.28 24.88 14.88
N SER A 66 16.88 23.60 14.95
CA SER A 66 17.56 22.60 15.77
C SER A 66 17.45 21.17 15.22
N MET A 67 18.35 20.29 15.65
CA MET A 67 18.29 18.86 15.33
C MET A 67 16.99 18.22 15.86
N TYR A 68 16.47 18.75 16.96
CA TYR A 68 15.23 18.29 17.57
C TYR A 68 14.01 18.59 16.67
N ASP A 69 13.94 19.80 16.11
CA ASP A 69 12.85 20.19 15.20
C ASP A 69 12.88 19.34 13.92
N TYR A 70 14.07 19.13 13.37
CA TYR A 70 14.27 18.26 12.21
C TYR A 70 13.86 16.81 12.50
N ALA A 71 14.25 16.26 13.65
CA ALA A 71 13.87 14.90 14.05
C ALA A 71 12.37 14.77 14.23
N ARG A 72 11.73 15.75 14.90
CA ARG A 72 10.29 15.79 15.12
C ARG A 72 9.51 15.82 13.82
N GLU A 73 9.90 16.64 12.84
CA GLU A 73 9.23 16.67 11.54
C GLU A 73 9.43 15.37 10.76
N LYS A 74 10.64 14.80 10.78
CA LYS A 74 10.91 13.52 10.14
C LYS A 74 10.08 12.38 10.73
N ASP A 75 9.85 12.38 12.04
CA ASP A 75 9.01 11.38 12.69
C ASP A 75 7.53 11.60 12.39
N ASN A 76 7.08 12.85 12.34
CA ASN A 76 5.71 13.19 11.96
C ASN A 76 5.40 12.81 10.50
N THR A 77 6.31 13.08 9.57
CA THR A 77 6.18 12.68 8.17
C THR A 77 6.17 11.17 7.99
N LYS A 78 7.02 10.42 8.71
CA LYS A 78 6.97 8.95 8.75
C LYS A 78 5.64 8.43 9.30
N LYS A 79 5.16 8.97 10.42
CA LYS A 79 3.86 8.60 11.01
C LYS A 79 2.72 8.87 10.04
N ASN A 80 2.75 10.00 9.33
CA ASN A 80 1.74 10.35 8.35
C ASN A 80 1.79 9.43 7.12
N SER A 81 2.99 9.12 6.62
CA SER A 81 3.19 8.16 5.52
C SER A 81 2.69 6.76 5.90
N PHE A 82 2.95 6.32 7.12
CA PHE A 82 2.46 5.04 7.64
C PHE A 82 0.93 5.03 7.78
N ARG A 83 0.32 6.11 8.29
CA ARG A 83 -1.15 6.23 8.34
C ARG A 83 -1.78 6.19 6.95
N LYS A 84 -1.18 6.89 5.98
CA LYS A 84 -1.63 6.88 4.58
C LYS A 84 -1.53 5.49 3.95
N SER A 85 -0.47 4.72 4.23
CA SER A 85 -0.36 3.35 3.72
C SER A 85 -1.40 2.43 4.31
N ILE A 86 -1.64 2.48 5.63
CA ILE A 86 -2.70 1.69 6.28
C ILE A 86 -4.08 2.05 5.70
N ALA A 87 -4.38 3.34 5.52
CA ALA A 87 -5.63 3.77 4.90
C ALA A 87 -5.76 3.26 3.45
N TYR A 88 -4.68 3.30 2.66
CA TYR A 88 -4.65 2.77 1.30
C TYR A 88 -4.95 1.26 1.27
N TYR A 89 -4.26 0.46 2.08
CA TYR A 89 -4.49 -0.98 2.12
C TYR A 89 -5.90 -1.33 2.59
N ARG A 90 -6.43 -0.61 3.58
CA ARG A 90 -7.81 -0.78 4.04
C ARG A 90 -8.82 -0.54 2.91
N ILE A 91 -8.73 0.58 2.19
CA ILE A 91 -9.63 0.88 1.06
C ILE A 91 -9.51 -0.18 -0.03
N ARG A 92 -8.28 -0.63 -0.34
CA ARG A 92 -8.03 -1.67 -1.33
C ARG A 92 -8.66 -3.00 -0.93
N ASP A 93 -8.53 -3.40 0.33
CA ASP A 93 -9.09 -4.65 0.82
C ASP A 93 -10.63 -4.58 0.89
N GLU A 94 -11.19 -3.43 1.28
CA GLU A 94 -12.64 -3.17 1.20
C GLU A 94 -13.15 -3.25 -0.25
N GLN A 95 -12.39 -2.75 -1.23
CA GLN A 95 -12.73 -2.88 -2.66
C GLN A 95 -12.67 -4.33 -3.14
N LYS A 96 -11.63 -5.09 -2.74
CA LYS A 96 -11.53 -6.53 -3.06
C LYS A 96 -12.70 -7.32 -2.49
N GLN A 97 -13.06 -7.08 -1.22
CA GLN A 97 -14.20 -7.72 -0.59
C GLN A 97 -15.51 -7.38 -1.31
N LYS A 98 -15.72 -6.10 -1.68
CA LYS A 98 -16.88 -5.70 -2.50
C LYS A 98 -16.91 -6.45 -3.83
N GLN A 99 -15.77 -6.56 -4.52
CA GLN A 99 -15.68 -7.25 -5.80
C GLN A 99 -15.97 -8.74 -5.67
N GLN A 100 -15.48 -9.40 -4.61
CA GLN A 100 -15.79 -10.81 -4.32
C GLN A 100 -17.29 -11.02 -4.12
N LYS A 101 -17.95 -10.15 -3.35
CA LYS A 101 -19.41 -10.18 -3.17
C LYS A 101 -20.16 -10.02 -4.49
N TYR A 102 -19.69 -9.15 -5.37
CA TYR A 102 -20.31 -8.92 -6.68
C TYR A 102 -20.14 -10.12 -7.60
N ILE A 103 -18.98 -10.78 -7.55
CA ILE A 103 -18.71 -12.01 -8.29
C ILE A 103 -19.61 -13.15 -7.81
N ALA A 104 -19.66 -13.40 -6.50
CA ALA A 104 -20.46 -14.46 -5.91
C ALA A 104 -21.94 -14.31 -6.27
N PHE A 105 -22.48 -13.10 -6.14
CA PHE A 105 -23.87 -12.83 -6.49
C PHE A 105 -24.14 -12.96 -8.00
N ALA A 106 -23.28 -12.41 -8.85
CA ALA A 106 -23.44 -12.50 -10.30
C ALA A 106 -23.43 -13.95 -10.79
N ASN A 107 -22.51 -14.77 -10.25
CA ASN A 107 -22.46 -16.19 -10.57
C ASN A 107 -23.76 -16.87 -10.15
N HIS A 108 -24.24 -16.63 -8.92
CA HIS A 108 -25.52 -17.18 -8.45
C HIS A 108 -26.70 -16.80 -9.35
N VAL A 109 -26.79 -15.54 -9.78
CA VAL A 109 -27.85 -15.10 -10.71
C VAL A 109 -27.77 -15.89 -12.02
N ASN A 110 -26.59 -16.00 -12.61
CA ASN A 110 -26.41 -16.69 -13.89
C ASN A 110 -26.68 -18.19 -13.75
N ASP A 111 -26.19 -18.84 -12.70
CA ASP A 111 -26.40 -20.26 -12.42
C ASP A 111 -27.89 -20.58 -12.21
N GLN A 112 -28.62 -19.72 -11.49
CA GLN A 112 -30.07 -19.89 -11.30
C GLN A 112 -30.85 -19.66 -12.59
N MET A 113 -30.48 -18.66 -13.38
CA MET A 113 -31.11 -18.44 -14.69
C MET A 113 -30.88 -19.62 -15.63
N GLU A 114 -29.67 -20.17 -15.68
CA GLU A 114 -29.36 -21.36 -16.47
C GLU A 114 -30.16 -22.58 -16.00
N ARG A 115 -30.19 -22.83 -14.68
CA ARG A 115 -30.96 -23.93 -14.07
C ARG A 115 -32.46 -23.84 -14.37
N LEU A 116 -33.02 -22.64 -14.32
CA LEU A 116 -34.43 -22.37 -14.58
C LEU A 116 -34.75 -22.16 -16.07
N LYS A 117 -33.72 -22.18 -16.94
CA LYS A 117 -33.81 -21.86 -18.37
C LYS A 117 -34.48 -20.51 -18.64
N LEU A 118 -34.23 -19.54 -17.76
CA LEU A 118 -34.76 -18.17 -17.86
C LEU A 118 -33.83 -17.29 -18.71
N SER A 119 -34.42 -16.61 -19.68
CA SER A 119 -33.76 -15.51 -20.39
C SER A 119 -33.77 -14.23 -19.55
N THR A 120 -32.87 -13.29 -19.84
CA THR A 120 -32.85 -11.97 -19.19
C THR A 120 -34.17 -11.23 -19.39
N LYS A 121 -34.81 -11.39 -20.56
CA LYS A 121 -36.11 -10.75 -20.85
C LYS A 121 -37.21 -11.28 -19.93
N GLU A 122 -37.31 -12.60 -19.79
CA GLU A 122 -38.30 -13.22 -18.88
C GLU A 122 -38.05 -12.81 -17.43
N LEU A 123 -36.78 -12.71 -17.00
CA LEU A 123 -36.47 -12.23 -15.66
C LEU A 123 -36.88 -10.77 -15.46
N CYS A 124 -36.75 -9.92 -16.48
CA CYS A 124 -37.26 -8.53 -16.44
C CYS A 124 -38.78 -8.52 -16.30
N ASP A 125 -39.47 -9.32 -17.11
CA ASP A 125 -40.94 -9.38 -17.14
C ASP A 125 -41.49 -9.86 -15.79
N ILE A 126 -40.85 -10.84 -15.15
CA ILE A 126 -41.24 -11.35 -13.83
C ILE A 126 -40.98 -10.33 -12.72
N THR A 127 -39.82 -9.67 -12.74
CA THR A 127 -39.38 -8.81 -11.62
C THR A 127 -39.81 -7.35 -11.77
N GLY A 128 -40.20 -6.93 -12.97
CA GLY A 128 -40.38 -5.53 -13.34
C GLY A 128 -39.08 -4.70 -13.31
N ILE A 129 -37.92 -5.36 -13.22
CA ILE A 129 -36.62 -4.69 -13.17
C ILE A 129 -36.14 -4.43 -14.60
N PRO A 130 -35.68 -3.21 -14.93
CA PRO A 130 -35.18 -2.91 -16.27
C PRO A 130 -34.01 -3.82 -16.68
N GLN A 131 -33.98 -4.21 -17.94
CA GLN A 131 -32.94 -5.09 -18.49
C GLN A 131 -31.53 -4.56 -18.29
N SER A 132 -31.32 -3.24 -18.42
CA SER A 132 -30.04 -2.60 -18.14
C SER A 132 -29.59 -2.81 -16.70
N THR A 133 -30.53 -2.82 -15.75
CA THR A 133 -30.27 -3.03 -14.34
C THR A 133 -29.94 -4.50 -14.06
N ILE A 134 -30.69 -5.44 -14.62
CA ILE A 134 -30.36 -6.88 -14.51
C ILE A 134 -28.98 -7.16 -15.10
N TRP A 135 -28.66 -6.57 -16.25
CA TRP A 135 -27.34 -6.70 -16.86
C TRP A 135 -26.22 -6.23 -15.93
N THR A 136 -26.41 -5.14 -15.17
CA THR A 136 -25.38 -4.69 -14.20
C THR A 136 -25.14 -5.69 -13.08
N TYR A 137 -26.17 -6.42 -12.65
CA TYR A 137 -26.06 -7.46 -11.62
C TYR A 137 -25.33 -8.70 -12.16
N GLN A 138 -25.72 -9.16 -13.35
CA GLN A 138 -25.09 -10.31 -14.02
C GLN A 138 -23.61 -10.06 -14.35
N ASN A 139 -23.23 -8.81 -14.63
CA ASN A 139 -21.88 -8.43 -15.04
C ASN A 139 -21.02 -7.89 -13.89
N ARG A 140 -21.34 -8.23 -12.64
CA ARG A 140 -20.49 -7.96 -11.45
C ARG A 140 -20.25 -6.47 -11.21
N ARG A 141 -21.12 -5.59 -11.71
CA ARG A 141 -20.93 -4.13 -11.60
C ARG A 141 -21.57 -3.56 -10.33
N ARG A 142 -22.63 -4.19 -9.83
CA ARG A 142 -23.37 -3.74 -8.66
C ARG A 142 -24.18 -4.88 -8.04
N LEU A 143 -24.46 -4.78 -6.73
CA LEU A 143 -25.50 -5.58 -6.08
C LEU A 143 -26.88 -4.90 -6.23
N PRO A 144 -27.97 -5.67 -6.21
CA PRO A 144 -29.30 -5.11 -6.12
C PRO A 144 -29.47 -4.23 -4.88
N GLY A 145 -30.18 -3.12 -5.03
CA GLY A 145 -30.70 -2.38 -3.88
C GLY A 145 -31.87 -3.12 -3.25
N LYS A 146 -32.26 -2.73 -2.02
CA LYS A 146 -33.34 -3.37 -1.24
C LYS A 146 -34.65 -3.57 -2.01
N GLU A 147 -35.00 -2.62 -2.87
CA GLU A 147 -36.21 -2.66 -3.70
C GLU A 147 -36.20 -3.78 -4.75
N HIS A 148 -35.01 -4.10 -5.28
CA HIS A 148 -34.81 -5.10 -6.33
C HIS A 148 -34.45 -6.47 -5.75
N GLU A 149 -33.79 -6.49 -4.60
CA GLU A 149 -33.27 -7.67 -3.92
C GLU A 149 -34.33 -8.76 -3.72
N GLN A 150 -35.45 -8.44 -3.06
CA GLN A 150 -36.48 -9.43 -2.76
C GLN A 150 -37.13 -9.97 -4.03
N LYS A 151 -37.43 -9.09 -4.99
CA LYS A 151 -38.03 -9.46 -6.28
C LYS A 151 -37.11 -10.41 -7.05
N LEU A 152 -35.83 -10.10 -7.10
CA LEU A 152 -34.83 -10.89 -7.84
C LEU A 152 -34.59 -12.24 -7.17
N LEU A 153 -34.42 -12.27 -5.84
CA LEU A 153 -34.21 -13.53 -5.10
C LEU A 153 -35.43 -14.46 -5.19
N ALA A 154 -36.65 -13.91 -5.11
CA ALA A 154 -37.87 -14.67 -5.29
C ALA A 154 -37.99 -15.24 -6.72
N ALA A 155 -37.74 -14.42 -7.75
CA ALA A 155 -37.80 -14.86 -9.14
C ALA A 155 -36.75 -15.94 -9.47
N LEU A 156 -35.56 -15.86 -8.85
CA LEU A 156 -34.50 -16.85 -8.99
C LEU A 156 -34.67 -18.07 -8.08
N GLN A 157 -35.78 -18.15 -7.34
CA GLN A 157 -36.06 -19.21 -6.35
C GLN A 157 -34.91 -19.42 -5.37
N SER A 158 -34.25 -18.33 -4.96
CA SER A 158 -33.15 -18.40 -4.00
C SER A 158 -33.68 -18.75 -2.61
N PRO A 159 -33.00 -19.65 -1.85
CA PRO A 159 -33.39 -19.96 -0.48
C PRO A 159 -33.15 -18.80 0.49
N CYS A 160 -32.37 -17.80 0.09
CA CYS A 160 -32.05 -16.63 0.91
C CYS A 160 -33.12 -15.55 0.78
N ARG A 161 -33.47 -14.92 1.90
CA ARG A 161 -34.42 -13.79 1.96
C ARG A 161 -33.76 -12.45 1.70
N SER A 162 -32.43 -12.40 1.76
CA SER A 162 -31.61 -11.22 1.49
C SER A 162 -30.26 -11.57 0.85
N ILE A 163 -29.67 -10.61 0.17
CA ILE A 163 -28.29 -10.64 -0.32
C ILE A 163 -27.31 -10.71 0.85
N GLU A 164 -27.60 -10.06 1.98
CA GLU A 164 -26.74 -10.19 3.17
C GLU A 164 -26.71 -11.63 3.69
N GLU A 165 -27.87 -12.28 3.77
CA GLU A 165 -27.98 -13.70 4.12
C GLU A 165 -27.28 -14.59 3.10
N PHE A 166 -27.48 -14.33 1.80
CA PHE A 166 -26.78 -15.02 0.73
C PHE A 166 -25.26 -14.92 0.88
N LEU A 167 -24.73 -13.70 1.08
CA LEU A 167 -23.30 -13.50 1.23
C LEU A 167 -22.76 -14.14 2.50
N ARG A 168 -23.54 -14.31 3.57
CA ARG A 168 -23.09 -15.05 4.76
C ARG A 168 -23.00 -16.57 4.53
N ASN A 169 -23.87 -17.11 3.68
CA ASN A 169 -23.97 -18.56 3.47
C ASN A 169 -23.10 -19.07 2.31
N TYR A 170 -22.72 -18.18 1.38
CA TYR A 170 -22.10 -18.56 0.10
C TYR A 170 -20.77 -17.84 -0.21
N THR A 171 -20.21 -17.04 0.71
CA THR A 171 -18.81 -16.55 0.65
C THR A 171 -18.07 -16.83 1.95
#